data_AF-A0A848C0L3-F1
#
_entry.id   AF-A0A848C0L3-F1
#
_cell.length_a   1.000
_cell.length_b   1.000
_cell.length_c   1.000
_cell.angle_alpha   90.00
_cell.angle_beta   90.00
_cell.angle_gamma   90.00
#
_symmetry.space_group_name_H-M   'P 1'
#
loop_
_entity.id
_entity.type
_entity.pdbx_description
1 polymer ?
#
loop_
_entity_poly.entity_id
_entity_poly.type
_entity_poly.pdbx_seq_one_letter_code
_entity_poly.pdbx_strand_id
1 'polypeptide(L)' 'MENPWRVATNYDCGEKHYQVYRFRHPGETDHAGNREWRGGIFKTKAEAQTFADELNDAGGRNDE' A
#
# COMPACT_ATOMS: atom_id res chain seq x y z
N MET A 1 -12.33 6.05 5.56
CA MET A 1 -11.13 6.18 4.69
C MET A 1 -11.52 6.04 3.24
N GLU A 2 -11.55 7.14 2.51
CA GLU A 2 -11.88 7.13 1.07
C GLU A 2 -10.75 6.54 0.20
N ASN A 3 -9.54 6.40 0.76
CA ASN A 3 -8.37 5.91 0.04
C ASN A 3 -7.38 5.15 0.95
N PRO A 4 -7.69 3.89 1.30
CA PRO A 4 -6.85 3.10 2.22
C PRO A 4 -5.57 2.61 1.55
N TRP A 5 -4.51 2.49 2.35
CA TRP A 5 -3.30 1.76 2.02
C TRP A 5 -3.59 0.26 1.90
N ARG A 6 -3.00 -0.38 0.89
CA ARG A 6 -3.18 -1.77 0.47
C ARG A 6 -1.82 -2.41 0.21
N VAL A 7 -1.79 -3.74 0.20
CA VAL A 7 -0.57 -4.51 -0.09
C VAL A 7 -0.61 -5.03 -1.52
N ALA A 8 0.41 -4.70 -2.32
CA ALA A 8 0.69 -5.34 -3.59
C ALA A 8 1.63 -6.53 -3.38
N THR A 9 1.44 -7.59 -4.17
CA THR A 9 2.39 -8.68 -4.28
C THR A 9 3.12 -8.55 -5.60
N ASN A 10 4.44 -8.39 -5.52
CA ASN A 10 5.32 -8.33 -6.67
C ASN A 10 6.21 -9.58 -6.70
N TYR A 11 6.50 -10.06 -7.89
CA TYR A 11 7.45 -11.13 -8.12
C TYR A 11 8.63 -10.51 -8.86
N ASP A 12 9.79 -10.51 -8.22
CA ASP A 12 11.03 -9.99 -8.80
C ASP A 12 12.11 -11.07 -8.63
N CYS A 13 12.85 -11.35 -9.70
CA CYS A 13 13.92 -12.36 -9.71
C CYS A 13 13.57 -13.75 -9.11
N GLY A 14 12.28 -14.14 -9.13
CA GLY A 14 11.82 -15.41 -8.57
C GLY A 14 11.46 -15.36 -7.07
N GLU A 15 11.64 -14.22 -6.43
CA GLU A 15 11.30 -13.97 -5.04
C GLU A 15 9.98 -13.20 -4.93
N LYS A 16 9.19 -13.51 -3.90
CA LYS A 16 7.95 -12.78 -3.60
C LYS A 16 8.27 -11.61 -2.69
N HIS A 17 7.87 -10.44 -3.15
CA HIS A 17 8.04 -9.19 -2.43
C HIS A 17 6.68 -8.52 -2.24
N TYR A 18 6.53 -7.84 -1.12
CA TYR A 18 5.32 -7.13 -0.77
C TYR A 18 5.63 -5.65 -0.64
N GLN A 19 4.77 -4.81 -1.18
CA GLN A 19 4.90 -3.36 -1.07
C GLN A 19 3.56 -2.74 -0.75
N VAL A 20 3.57 -1.66 0.01
CA VAL A 20 2.36 -0.96 0.41
C VAL A 20 2.10 0.20 -0.54
N TYR A 21 0.86 0.30 -1.02
CA TYR A 21 0.43 1.33 -1.94
C TYR A 21 -0.99 1.81 -1.66
N ARG A 22 -1.33 3.00 -2.14
CA ARG A 22 -2.71 3.46 -2.28
C ARG A 22 -2.90 4.09 -3.66
N PHE A 23 -4.14 4.38 -4.03
CA PHE A 23 -4.38 5.12 -5.25
C PHE A 23 -4.14 6.61 -5.02
N ARG A 24 -3.57 7.34 -5.99
CA ARG A 24 -3.50 8.81 -5.86
C ARG A 24 -4.88 9.43 -6.07
N HIS A 25 -5.58 8.91 -7.07
CA HIS A 25 -6.92 9.29 -7.47
C HIS A 25 -7.82 8.06 -7.35
N PRO A 26 -8.54 7.90 -6.21
CA PRO A 26 -9.50 6.82 -6.05
C PRO A 26 -10.64 7.01 -7.06
N GLY A 27 -10.79 6.05 -7.98
CA GLY A 27 -11.82 6.08 -9.03
C GLY A 27 -11.27 6.18 -10.46
N GLU A 28 -9.99 6.51 -10.62
CA GLU A 28 -9.31 6.39 -11.91
C GLU A 28 -8.79 4.97 -12.16
N THR A 29 -8.52 4.64 -13.41
CA THR A 29 -8.00 3.33 -13.84
C THR A 29 -6.78 2.92 -13.03
N ASP A 30 -6.68 1.62 -12.70
CA ASP A 30 -5.50 1.06 -12.04
C ASP A 30 -4.32 0.99 -13.02
N HIS A 31 -3.36 1.90 -12.86
CA HIS A 31 -2.13 1.95 -13.63
C HIS A 31 -0.98 2.46 -12.75
N ALA A 32 0.27 2.19 -13.14
CA ALA A 32 1.44 2.50 -12.33
C ALA A 32 1.53 3.98 -11.92
N GLY A 33 1.04 4.90 -12.76
CA GLY A 33 0.98 6.34 -12.46
C GLY A 33 -0.03 6.72 -11.37
N ASN A 34 -1.08 5.92 -11.17
CA ASN A 34 -2.08 6.14 -10.11
C ASN A 34 -1.74 5.39 -8.81
N ARG A 35 -0.59 4.71 -8.72
CA ARG A 35 -0.17 4.02 -7.48
C ARG A 35 0.84 4.89 -6.73
N GLU A 36 0.49 5.28 -5.51
CA GLU A 36 1.42 5.86 -4.55
C GLU A 36 1.95 4.76 -3.64
N TRP A 37 3.26 4.56 -3.64
CA TRP A 37 3.93 3.57 -2.81
C TRP A 37 4.45 4.20 -1.52
N ARG A 38 4.34 3.50 -0.40
CA ARG A 38 4.95 3.90 0.88
C ARG A 38 5.74 2.76 1.50
N GLY A 39 6.78 3.14 2.23
CA GLY A 39 7.66 2.20 2.92
C GLY A 39 8.69 1.59 1.98
N GLY A 40 9.20 0.42 2.38
CA GLY A 40 10.16 -0.36 1.61
C GLY A 40 9.57 -1.62 1.02
N ILE A 41 10.46 -2.50 0.55
CA ILE A 41 10.09 -3.84 0.11
C ILE A 41 10.06 -4.77 1.32
N PHE A 42 8.91 -5.38 1.57
CA PHE A 42 8.70 -6.35 2.65
C PHE A 42 8.88 -7.78 2.13
N LYS A 43 9.45 -8.65 2.98
CA LYS A 43 9.64 -10.07 2.66
C LYS A 43 8.37 -10.89 2.89
N THR A 44 7.53 -10.46 3.82
CA THR A 44 6.27 -11.15 4.13
C THR A 44 5.06 -10.25 3.93
N LYS A 45 3.94 -10.88 3.55
CA LYS A 45 2.65 -10.18 3.42
C LYS A 45 2.22 -9.60 4.76
N ALA A 46 2.50 -10.29 5.87
CA ALA A 46 2.12 -9.88 7.21
C ALA A 46 2.78 -8.55 7.60
N GLU A 47 4.09 -8.41 7.36
CA GLU A 47 4.80 -7.14 7.65
C GLU A 47 4.25 -5.97 6.83
N ALA A 48 4.02 -6.20 5.53
CA ALA A 48 3.42 -5.17 4.67
C ALA A 48 1.99 -4.81 5.12
N GLN A 49 1.20 -5.81 5.54
CA GLN A 49 -0.16 -5.60 5.99
C GLN A 49 -0.18 -4.79 7.30
N THR A 50 0.61 -5.17 8.29
CA THR A 50 0.76 -4.40 9.54
C THR A 50 1.13 -2.95 9.24
N PHE A 51 2.08 -2.71 8.34
CA PHE A 51 2.44 -1.34 7.96
C PHE A 51 1.29 -0.59 7.28
N ALA A 52 0.53 -1.24 6.40
CA ALA A 52 -0.64 -0.64 5.77
C ALA A 52 -1.73 -0.31 6.78
N ASP A 53 -2.00 -1.19 7.74
CA ASP A 53 -2.95 -0.98 8.83
C ASP A 53 -2.53 0.19 9.73
N GLU A 54 -1.26 0.28 10.12
CA GLU A 54 -0.72 1.43 10.89
C GLU A 54 -0.88 2.75 10.13
N LEU A 55 -0.64 2.75 8.81
CA LEU A 55 -0.87 3.94 7.97
C LEU A 55 -2.34 4.31 7.85
N ASN A 56 -3.22 3.31 7.84
CA ASN A 56 -4.66 3.50 7.81
C ASN A 56 -5.19 4.01 9.16
N ASP A 57 -4.63 3.56 10.28
CA ASP A 57 -5.00 4.08 11.60
C ASP A 57 -4.48 5.53 11.79
N ALA A 58 -3.21 5.77 11.47
CA ALA A 58 -2.59 7.08 11.60
C ALA A 58 -3.18 8.13 10.65
N GLY A 59 -3.51 7.74 9.41
CA GLY A 59 -4.14 8.63 8.44
C GLY A 59 -5.61 8.92 8.76
N GLY A 60 -6.27 8.08 9.54
CA GLY A 60 -7.66 8.28 9.98
C GLY A 60 -7.78 9.26 11.14
N ARG A 61 -6.67 9.52 11.85
CA ARG A 61 -6.58 10.44 13.00
C ARG A 61 -6.39 11.92 12.65
N ASN A 62 -6.24 12.26 11.37
CA ASN A 62 -6.03 13.63 10.89
C ASN A 62 -7.27 14.22 10.18
N ASP A 63 -8.41 13.55 10.25
CA ASP A 63 -9.68 13.97 9.64
C ASP A 63 -10.79 14.21 10.68
N GLU A 64 -10.42 14.45 11.95
CA GLU A 64 -11.36 14.78 13.05
C GLU A 64 -11.23 16.24 13.49
#